data_AF-A0A2D7NUF5-F1
#
_entry.id   AF-A0A2D7NUF5-F1
#
_cell.length_a   1.000
_cell.length_b   1.000
_cell.length_c   1.000
_cell.angle_alpha   90.00
_cell.angle_beta   90.00
_cell.angle_gamma   90.00
#
_symmetry.space_group_name_H-M   'P 1'
#
loop_
_entity.id
_entity.type
_entity.pdbx_description
1 polymer ?
#
loop_
_entity_poly.entity_id
_entity_poly.type
_entity_poly.pdbx_seq_one_letter_code
_entity_poly.pdbx_strand_id
1 'polypeptide(L)'
;MIEAFNGWIIFILYLLNLAGGGYYAYQSVFNTENFMDKYGIHKSALLPARLAGSFVLTTFLMGLYIIYRGGPEGTWIYFNILFIQSLIFTVLGYISVNSEVAEMEGVEYTPEGYIAPAIFTVINAILIWGLSDKIYM
;
A
#
# COMPACT_ATOMS: atom_id res chain seq x y z
N MET A 1 15.75 -12.64 -12.21
CA MET A 1 14.94 -11.72 -11.38
C MET A 1 15.43 -10.28 -11.47
N ILE A 2 16.70 -9.98 -11.15
CA ILE A 2 17.25 -8.62 -11.24
C ILE A 2 17.09 -8.01 -12.64
N GLU A 3 17.45 -8.76 -13.69
CA GLU A 3 17.26 -8.33 -15.09
C GLU A 3 15.78 -8.18 -15.47
N ALA A 4 14.91 -9.02 -14.91
CA ALA A 4 13.46 -8.92 -15.10
C ALA A 4 12.90 -7.62 -14.50
N PHE A 5 13.62 -7.00 -13.56
CA PHE A 5 13.27 -5.74 -12.94
C PHE A 5 14.17 -4.57 -13.37
N ASN A 6 14.88 -4.64 -14.51
CA ASN A 6 15.77 -3.55 -14.97
C ASN A 6 16.89 -3.18 -13.99
N GLY A 7 17.41 -4.17 -13.26
CA GLY A 7 18.58 -4.03 -12.40
C GLY A 7 18.24 -3.91 -10.92
N TRP A 8 19.30 -3.75 -10.12
CA TRP A 8 19.21 -3.81 -8.66
C TRP A 8 18.37 -2.70 -8.05
N ILE A 9 18.48 -1.47 -8.56
CA ILE A 9 17.80 -0.31 -7.98
C ILE A 9 16.28 -0.50 -8.01
N ILE A 10 15.74 -0.82 -9.18
CA ILE A 10 14.30 -1.02 -9.37
C ILE A 10 13.83 -2.29 -8.65
N PHE A 11 14.64 -3.36 -8.66
CA PHE A 11 14.30 -4.58 -7.92
C PHE A 11 14.23 -4.34 -6.40
N ILE A 12 15.17 -3.58 -5.83
CA ILE A 12 15.16 -3.22 -4.40
C ILE A 12 13.94 -2.35 -4.08
N LEU A 13 13.63 -1.35 -4.91
CA LEU A 13 12.42 -0.53 -4.72
C LEU A 13 11.15 -1.37 -4.75
N TYR A 14 11.10 -2.37 -5.63
CA TYR A 14 9.98 -3.31 -5.69
C TYR A 14 9.86 -4.12 -4.39
N LEU A 15 10.97 -4.65 -3.87
CA LEU A 15 10.98 -5.37 -2.60
C LEU A 15 10.61 -4.49 -1.40
N LEU A 16 11.04 -3.23 -1.38
CA LEU A 16 10.65 -2.26 -0.35
C LEU A 16 9.15 -1.96 -0.39
N ASN A 17 8.60 -1.74 -1.60
CA ASN A 17 7.16 -1.57 -1.80
C ASN A 17 6.39 -2.80 -1.29
N LEU A 18 6.88 -3.99 -1.64
CA LEU A 18 6.28 -5.25 -1.24
C LEU A 18 6.35 -5.49 0.27
N ALA A 19 7.49 -5.19 0.90
CA ALA A 19 7.66 -5.32 2.34
C ALA A 19 6.75 -4.35 3.11
N GLY A 20 6.63 -3.10 2.66
CA GLY A 20 5.69 -2.14 3.22
C GLY A 20 4.24 -2.59 3.05
N GLY A 21 3.86 -3.06 1.86
CA GLY A 21 2.55 -3.63 1.59
C GLY A 21 2.27 -4.86 2.47
N GLY A 22 3.26 -5.72 2.70
CA GLY A 22 3.16 -6.88 3.58
C GLY A 22 2.95 -6.51 5.04
N TYR A 23 3.65 -5.48 5.53
CA TYR A 23 3.43 -4.93 6.86
C TYR A 23 1.97 -4.47 7.03
N TYR A 24 1.46 -3.62 6.13
CA TYR A 24 0.08 -3.15 6.22
C TYR A 24 -0.96 -4.24 5.96
N ALA A 25 -0.67 -5.23 5.12
CA ALA A 25 -1.52 -6.42 4.95
C ALA A 25 -1.63 -7.22 6.24
N TYR A 26 -0.51 -7.44 6.95
CA TYR A 26 -0.52 -8.10 8.24
C TYR A 26 -1.33 -7.32 9.28
N GLN A 27 -1.05 -6.01 9.38
CA GLN A 27 -1.71 -5.15 10.36
C GLN A 27 -3.23 -5.09 10.14
N SER A 28 -3.67 -4.95 8.89
CA SER A 28 -5.08 -4.77 8.56
C SER A 28 -5.92 -6.05 8.57
N VAL A 29 -5.32 -7.24 8.42
CA VAL A 29 -6.06 -8.52 8.36
C VAL A 29 -5.86 -9.39 9.61
N PHE A 30 -4.61 -9.55 10.06
CA PHE A 30 -4.28 -10.47 11.15
C PHE A 30 -4.16 -9.77 12.50
N ASN A 31 -3.80 -8.49 12.51
CA ASN A 31 -3.64 -7.68 13.71
C ASN A 31 -4.62 -6.49 13.76
N THR A 32 -5.80 -6.62 13.13
CA THR A 32 -6.72 -5.51 12.85
C THR A 32 -7.15 -4.76 14.10
N GLU A 33 -7.47 -5.45 15.20
CA GLU A 33 -7.93 -4.79 16.43
C GLU A 33 -6.85 -3.88 17.03
N ASN A 34 -5.62 -4.38 17.17
CA ASN A 34 -4.51 -3.56 17.66
C ASN A 34 -4.18 -2.41 16.70
N PHE A 35 -4.32 -2.63 15.39
CA PHE A 35 -4.14 -1.58 14.39
C PHE A 35 -5.24 -0.50 14.48
N MET A 36 -6.47 -0.87 14.79
CA MET A 36 -7.57 0.07 15.04
C MET A 36 -7.37 0.84 16.35
N ASP A 37 -6.97 0.13 17.41
CA ASP A 37 -6.72 0.72 18.73
C ASP A 37 -5.65 1.81 18.66
N LYS A 38 -4.60 1.62 17.84
CA LYS A 38 -3.55 2.62 17.56
C LYS A 38 -4.10 3.97 17.09
N TYR A 39 -5.26 4.01 16.43
CA TYR A 39 -5.87 5.22 15.90
C TYR A 39 -7.13 5.64 16.66
N GLY A 40 -7.44 4.99 17.79
CA GLY A 40 -8.66 5.27 18.54
C GLY A 40 -9.95 4.82 17.81
N ILE A 41 -9.85 3.88 16.87
CA ILE A 41 -11.01 3.43 16.09
C ILE A 41 -11.82 2.41 16.90
N HIS A 42 -13.09 2.71 17.14
CA HIS A 42 -13.99 1.82 17.87
C HIS A 42 -14.13 0.43 17.20
N LYS A 43 -14.17 -0.64 18.01
CA LYS A 43 -14.20 -2.04 17.55
C LYS A 43 -15.39 -2.39 16.64
N SER A 44 -16.47 -1.62 16.65
CA SER A 44 -17.59 -1.80 15.72
C SER A 44 -17.18 -1.61 14.24
N ALA A 45 -16.10 -0.88 13.97
CA ALA A 45 -15.53 -0.72 12.63
C ALA A 45 -14.64 -1.91 12.18
N LEU A 46 -14.61 -3.02 12.94
CA LEU A 46 -13.78 -4.19 12.60
C LEU A 46 -14.11 -4.75 11.22
N LEU A 47 -15.39 -4.83 10.85
CA LEU A 47 -15.80 -5.33 9.53
C LEU A 47 -15.29 -4.44 8.38
N PRO A 48 -15.55 -3.12 8.35
CA PRO A 48 -15.00 -2.27 7.30
C PRO A 48 -13.47 -2.19 7.32
N ALA A 49 -12.81 -2.26 8.49
CA ALA A 49 -11.36 -2.34 8.58
C ALA A 49 -10.80 -3.60 7.90
N ARG A 50 -11.42 -4.77 8.14
CA ARG A 50 -11.04 -6.03 7.47
C ARG A 50 -11.40 -6.04 5.99
N LEU A 51 -12.48 -5.38 5.59
CA LEU A 51 -12.80 -5.20 4.17
C LEU A 51 -11.66 -4.45 3.46
N ALA A 52 -11.23 -3.30 4.00
CA ALA A 52 -10.09 -2.56 3.47
C ALA A 52 -8.80 -3.41 3.48
N GLY A 53 -8.53 -4.10 4.59
CA GLY A 53 -7.39 -4.99 4.73
C GLY A 53 -7.36 -6.14 3.73
N SER A 54 -8.51 -6.66 3.33
CA SER A 54 -8.58 -7.74 2.33
C SER A 54 -8.03 -7.29 0.98
N PHE A 55 -8.31 -6.07 0.53
CA PHE A 55 -7.72 -5.50 -0.68
C PHE A 55 -6.21 -5.29 -0.53
N VAL A 56 -5.73 -4.82 0.62
CA VAL A 56 -4.29 -4.67 0.88
C VAL A 56 -3.59 -6.03 0.80
N LEU A 57 -4.13 -7.06 1.45
CA LEU A 57 -3.61 -8.42 1.37
C LEU A 57 -3.65 -8.98 -0.06
N THR A 58 -4.72 -8.73 -0.82
CA THR A 58 -4.79 -9.11 -2.24
C THR A 58 -3.62 -8.50 -3.02
N THR A 59 -3.36 -7.20 -2.87
CA THR A 59 -2.24 -6.57 -3.59
C THR A 59 -0.88 -7.09 -3.13
N PHE A 60 -0.69 -7.40 -1.84
CA PHE A 60 0.54 -8.02 -1.36
C PHE A 60 0.75 -9.41 -1.98
N LEU A 61 -0.29 -10.26 -1.99
CA LEU A 61 -0.23 -11.59 -2.59
C LEU A 61 0.02 -11.53 -4.11
N MET A 62 -0.58 -10.56 -4.81
CA MET A 62 -0.31 -10.33 -6.23
C MET A 62 1.15 -9.92 -6.48
N GLY A 63 1.76 -9.15 -5.58
CA GLY A 63 3.18 -8.83 -5.65
C GLY A 63 4.06 -10.07 -5.47
N LEU A 64 3.77 -10.91 -4.47
CA LEU A 64 4.46 -12.20 -4.33
C LEU A 64 4.29 -13.08 -5.58
N TYR A 65 3.09 -13.09 -6.16
CA TYR A 65 2.81 -13.84 -7.38
C TYR A 65 3.64 -13.35 -8.57
N ILE A 66 3.87 -12.05 -8.71
CA ILE A 66 4.74 -11.46 -9.76
C ILE A 66 6.17 -12.00 -9.65
N ILE A 67 6.73 -12.08 -8.44
CA ILE A 67 8.05 -12.70 -8.22
C ILE A 67 7.99 -14.18 -8.61
N TYR A 68 6.97 -14.90 -8.12
CA TYR A 68 6.82 -16.33 -8.35
C TYR A 68 6.72 -16.69 -9.84
N ARG A 69 6.00 -15.90 -10.64
CA ARG A 69 5.85 -16.10 -12.10
C ARG A 69 7.04 -15.64 -12.93
N GLY A 70 8.10 -15.13 -12.31
CA GLY A 70 9.37 -14.81 -12.98
C GLY A 70 9.63 -13.33 -13.27
N GLY A 71 8.70 -12.42 -12.98
CA GLY A 71 8.90 -10.99 -13.19
C GLY A 71 7.63 -10.20 -13.53
N PRO A 72 7.77 -8.87 -13.76
CA PRO A 72 6.66 -7.93 -13.89
C PRO A 72 6.08 -7.80 -15.31
N GLU A 73 6.51 -8.63 -16.26
CA GLU A 73 6.07 -8.56 -17.66
C GLU A 73 4.54 -8.70 -17.80
N GLY A 74 3.91 -7.77 -18.51
CA GLY A 74 2.46 -7.72 -18.72
C GLY A 74 1.62 -7.46 -17.45
N THR A 75 2.22 -6.90 -16.40
CA THR A 75 1.54 -6.67 -15.11
C THR A 75 1.23 -5.20 -14.81
N TRP A 76 1.16 -4.34 -15.83
CA TRP A 76 0.92 -2.89 -15.65
C TRP A 76 -0.28 -2.57 -14.74
N ILE A 77 -1.36 -3.36 -14.78
CA ILE A 77 -2.56 -3.15 -13.95
C ILE A 77 -2.20 -3.14 -12.47
N TYR A 78 -1.33 -4.06 -12.03
CA TYR A 78 -0.89 -4.15 -10.64
C TYR A 78 -0.24 -2.85 -10.17
N PHE A 79 0.74 -2.37 -10.93
CA PHE A 79 1.49 -1.16 -10.59
C PHE A 79 0.61 0.10 -10.64
N ASN A 80 -0.26 0.19 -11.65
CA ASN A 80 -1.17 1.34 -11.78
C ASN A 80 -2.23 1.37 -10.68
N ILE A 81 -2.78 0.22 -10.26
CA ILE A 81 -3.69 0.15 -9.11
C ILE A 81 -2.98 0.63 -7.84
N LEU A 82 -1.75 0.15 -7.57
CA LEU A 82 -1.01 0.58 -6.39
C LEU A 82 -0.69 2.08 -6.41
N PHE A 83 -0.28 2.61 -7.56
CA PHE A 83 -0.03 4.04 -7.72
C PHE A 83 -1.29 4.88 -7.49
N ILE A 84 -2.38 4.58 -8.20
CA ILE A 84 -3.63 5.35 -8.13
C ILE A 84 -4.24 5.24 -6.73
N GLN A 85 -4.29 4.04 -6.15
CA GLN A 85 -4.86 3.83 -4.83
C GLN A 85 -4.06 4.58 -3.76
N SER A 86 -2.73 4.51 -3.78
CA SER A 86 -1.89 5.22 -2.81
C SER A 86 -1.98 6.73 -2.99
N LEU A 87 -2.08 7.23 -4.22
CA LEU A 87 -2.25 8.66 -4.50
C LEU A 87 -3.59 9.17 -3.94
N ILE A 88 -4.68 8.46 -4.22
CA ILE A 88 -6.00 8.79 -3.67
C ILE A 88 -5.96 8.78 -2.15
N PHE A 89 -5.36 7.74 -1.54
CA PHE A 89 -5.33 7.60 -0.09
C PHE A 89 -4.41 8.61 0.58
N THR A 90 -3.37 9.10 -0.09
CA THR A 90 -2.56 10.23 0.38
C THR A 90 -3.43 11.46 0.59
N VAL A 91 -4.26 11.81 -0.40
CA VAL A 91 -5.14 12.97 -0.33
C VAL A 91 -6.23 12.77 0.72
N LEU A 92 -6.93 11.63 0.69
CA LEU A 92 -8.00 11.35 1.64
C LEU A 92 -7.48 11.24 3.06
N GLY A 93 -6.33 10.59 3.27
CA GLY A 93 -5.68 10.50 4.57
C GLY A 93 -5.29 11.86 5.13
N TYR A 94 -4.79 12.77 4.28
CA TYR A 94 -4.47 14.13 4.71
C TYR A 94 -5.74 14.87 5.15
N ILE A 95 -6.82 14.76 4.37
CA ILE A 95 -8.12 15.35 4.73
C ILE A 95 -8.63 14.77 6.06
N SER A 96 -8.57 13.45 6.24
CA SER A 96 -9.03 12.77 7.45
C SER A 96 -8.24 13.17 8.70
N VAL A 97 -6.91 13.20 8.63
CA VAL A 97 -6.04 13.58 9.75
C VAL A 97 -6.21 15.06 10.15
N ASN A 98 -6.67 15.91 9.24
CA ASN A 98 -6.91 17.34 9.48
C ASN A 98 -8.42 17.69 9.56
N SER A 99 -9.28 16.70 9.82
CA SER A 99 -10.73 16.90 9.93
C SER A 99 -11.18 17.08 11.38
N GLU A 100 -12.39 17.61 11.58
CA GLU A 100 -13.02 17.70 12.90
C GLU A 100 -13.13 16.33 13.62
N VAL A 101 -13.17 15.22 12.86
CA VAL A 101 -13.17 13.86 13.42
C VAL A 101 -11.86 13.55 14.14
N ALA A 102 -10.73 14.08 13.66
CA ALA A 102 -9.43 13.87 14.29
C ALA A 102 -9.30 14.59 15.64
N GLU A 103 -10.17 15.55 15.93
CA GLU A 103 -10.21 16.30 17.19
C GLU A 103 -11.18 15.68 18.22
N MET A 104 -11.94 14.64 17.84
CA MET A 104 -12.88 13.97 18.73
C MET A 104 -12.15 13.23 19.87
N GLU A 105 -12.77 13.19 21.05
CA GLU A 105 -12.22 12.49 22.21
C GLU A 105 -11.95 11.01 21.91
N GLY A 106 -10.72 10.57 22.18
CA GLY A 106 -10.29 9.19 21.98
C GLY A 106 -9.86 8.85 20.55
N VAL A 107 -9.89 9.78 19.58
CA VAL A 107 -9.34 9.58 18.24
C VAL A 107 -7.86 9.94 18.22
N GLU A 108 -7.03 9.08 17.63
CA GLU A 108 -5.57 9.23 17.59
C GLU A 108 -5.04 9.13 16.14
N TYR A 109 -5.58 9.95 15.25
CA TYR A 109 -5.10 9.99 13.87
C TYR A 109 -3.71 10.61 13.78
N THR A 110 -2.80 9.92 13.09
CA THR A 110 -1.40 10.36 12.96
C THR A 110 -1.04 10.70 11.52
N PRO A 111 0.00 11.51 11.30
CA PRO A 111 0.49 11.81 9.95
C PRO A 111 0.86 10.58 9.11
N GLU A 112 1.11 9.42 9.73
CA GLU A 112 1.32 8.16 9.01
C GLU A 112 0.18 7.87 8.02
N GLY A 113 -1.06 8.26 8.35
CA GLY A 113 -2.25 8.06 7.53
C GLY A 113 -2.17 8.69 6.13
N TYR A 114 -1.29 9.67 5.91
CA TYR A 114 -1.02 10.24 4.57
C TYR A 114 0.45 10.20 4.15
N ILE A 115 1.40 10.15 5.08
CA ILE A 115 2.83 10.06 4.76
C ILE A 115 3.18 8.69 4.18
N ALA A 116 2.69 7.60 4.79
CA ALA A 116 2.95 6.26 4.29
C ALA A 116 2.42 6.05 2.85
N PRO A 117 1.15 6.35 2.53
CA PRO A 117 0.67 6.27 1.16
C PRO A 117 1.42 7.22 0.21
N ALA A 118 1.86 8.40 0.65
CA ALA A 118 2.66 9.29 -0.21
C ALA A 118 4.00 8.66 -0.62
N ILE A 119 4.68 7.99 0.31
CA ILE A 119 5.92 7.25 0.03
C ILE A 119 5.62 6.12 -0.97
N PHE A 120 4.54 5.36 -0.77
CA PHE A 120 4.13 4.34 -1.74
C PHE A 120 3.82 4.93 -3.11
N THR A 121 3.18 6.10 -3.19
CA THR A 121 2.91 6.77 -4.48
C THR A 121 4.19 7.07 -5.23
N VAL A 122 5.20 7.65 -4.55
CA VAL A 122 6.50 7.95 -5.17
C VAL A 122 7.21 6.68 -5.62
N ILE A 123 7.25 5.65 -4.77
CA ILE A 123 7.88 4.37 -5.13
C ILE A 123 7.18 3.74 -6.33
N ASN A 124 5.84 3.68 -6.33
CA ASN A 124 5.08 3.10 -7.45
C ASN A 124 5.25 3.92 -8.75
N ALA A 125 5.35 5.24 -8.68
CA ALA A 125 5.67 6.07 -9.84
C ALA A 125 7.05 5.73 -10.43
N ILE A 126 8.06 5.57 -9.58
CA ILE A 126 9.41 5.17 -10.00
C ILE A 126 9.39 3.75 -10.58
N LEU A 127 8.63 2.82 -10.00
CA LEU A 127 8.48 1.46 -10.51
C LEU A 127 7.80 1.43 -11.89
N ILE A 128 6.72 2.20 -12.07
CA ILE A 128 6.03 2.31 -13.36
C ILE A 128 6.98 2.85 -14.43
N TRP A 129 7.71 3.93 -14.12
CA TRP A 129 8.67 4.52 -15.04
C TRP A 129 9.85 3.57 -15.33
N GLY A 130 10.44 2.99 -14.29
CA GLY A 130 11.63 2.13 -14.40
C GLY A 130 11.35 0.75 -15.00
N LEU A 131 10.09 0.33 -15.08
CA LEU A 131 9.67 -0.94 -15.69
C LEU A 131 8.79 -0.76 -16.93
N SER A 132 8.65 0.47 -17.44
CA SER A 132 7.68 0.79 -18.50
C SER A 132 7.87 -0.06 -19.75
N ASP A 133 9.12 -0.39 -20.10
CA ASP A 133 9.42 -1.27 -21.22
C ASP A 133 8.87 -2.68 -21.00
N LYS A 134 8.70 -3.17 -19.76
CA LYS A 134 8.27 -4.55 -19.46
C LYS A 134 6.79 -4.69 -19.09
N ILE A 135 6.27 -3.79 -18.25
CA ILE A 135 4.93 -3.99 -17.66
C ILE A 135 3.81 -3.79 -18.68
N TYR A 136 4.08 -3.07 -19.77
CA TYR A 136 3.14 -2.73 -20.83
C TYR A 136 3.25 -3.61 -22.09
N MET A 137 4.18 -4.58 -22.13
CA MET A 137 4.21 -5.65 -23.13
C MET A 137 3.17 -6.72 -22.82
#